data_AF-A0AA89B6J5-F1
#
_entry.id   AF-A0AA89B6J5-F1
#
_cell.length_a   1.000
_cell.length_b   1.000
_cell.length_c   1.000
_cell.angle_alpha   90.00
_cell.angle_beta   90.00
_cell.angle_gamma   90.00
#
_symmetry.space_group_name_H-M   'P 1'
#
loop_
_entity.id
_entity.type
_entity.pdbx_description
1 polymer ?
#
loop_
_entity_poly.entity_id
_entity_poly.type
_entity_poly.pdbx_seq_one_letter_code
_entity_poly.pdbx_strand_id
1 'polypeptide(L)'
;MGDRIASSKLLCKDFSEIKASLVKSIGKFKETKRTEGISTSDLIMRIVKDYNEYVMRNLDRGYSRKELGVSYVKASNLNHFLPYFYQEKRLRVNRGLKKLREEVQKQQEKIQTVAKTAGMRRNIWVENADRLVAGFLEMFEEGCHKMGTAIRDRIQEQLMAKGNIKGLLCEHDDDDADYYYDDSTDEEYYEDEEKDEK
;
A
#
# COMPACT_ATOMS: atom_id res chain seq x y z
N MET A 1 63.24 31.59 47.37
CA MET A 1 62.35 31.07 48.43
C MET A 1 61.09 30.59 47.73
N GLY A 2 60.90 29.34 47.33
CA GLY A 2 61.22 28.08 48.01
C GLY A 2 59.89 27.33 48.13
N ASP A 3 59.74 26.26 47.35
CA ASP A 3 58.51 25.50 47.05
C ASP A 3 57.62 25.18 48.26
N ARG A 4 56.32 25.50 48.16
CA ARG A 4 55.28 25.08 49.13
C ARG A 4 54.00 24.56 48.48
N ILE A 5 54.09 23.87 47.33
CA ILE A 5 52.93 23.22 46.70
C ILE A 5 53.25 21.76 46.31
N ALA A 6 53.84 20.99 47.23
CA ALA A 6 54.11 19.56 47.02
C ALA A 6 53.90 18.73 48.30
N SER A 7 52.81 18.92 49.04
CA SER A 7 52.53 18.07 50.22
C SER A 7 51.06 17.72 50.47
N SER A 8 50.27 17.53 49.41
CA SER A 8 48.93 16.95 49.57
C SER A 8 48.61 15.79 48.62
N LYS A 9 49.63 15.19 47.98
CA LYS A 9 49.45 13.99 47.13
C LYS A 9 49.82 12.66 47.79
N LEU A 10 50.20 12.65 49.07
CA LEU A 10 50.27 11.41 49.85
C LEU A 10 49.15 11.44 50.87
N LEU A 11 48.12 10.61 50.65
CA LEU A 11 47.30 9.91 51.67
C LEU A 11 45.94 9.53 51.07
N CYS A 12 45.98 8.68 50.04
CA CYS A 12 44.87 7.78 49.74
C CYS A 12 45.47 6.50 49.16
N LYS A 13 46.31 5.81 49.95
CA LYS A 13 46.57 4.40 49.70
C LYS A 13 45.42 3.64 50.33
N ASP A 14 44.67 2.91 49.53
CA ASP A 14 43.54 2.13 50.01
C ASP A 14 44.00 1.21 51.15
N PHE A 15 43.16 1.06 52.18
CA PHE A 15 43.48 0.29 53.39
C PHE A 15 43.92 -1.16 53.07
N SER A 16 43.48 -1.69 51.93
CA SER A 16 43.88 -2.97 51.35
C SER A 16 45.35 -3.01 50.91
N GLU A 17 45.85 -1.95 50.29
CA GLU A 17 47.25 -1.82 49.86
C GLU A 17 48.18 -1.76 51.08
N ILE A 18 47.76 -1.06 52.13
CA ILE A 18 48.52 -0.95 53.38
C ILE A 18 48.65 -2.33 54.03
N LYS A 19 47.57 -3.10 54.13
CA LYS A 19 47.61 -4.47 54.69
C LYS A 19 48.51 -5.41 53.89
N ALA A 20 48.42 -5.38 52.56
CA ALA A 20 49.24 -6.23 51.71
C ALA A 20 50.73 -5.84 51.79
N SER A 21 51.03 -4.54 51.89
CA SER A 21 52.41 -4.03 51.96
C SER A 21 53.17 -4.55 53.20
N LEU A 22 52.52 -4.64 54.36
CA LEU A 22 53.11 -5.18 55.60
C LEU A 22 53.48 -6.66 55.47
N VAL A 23 52.62 -7.48 54.86
CA VAL A 23 52.87 -8.93 54.71
C VAL A 23 53.93 -9.19 53.63
N LYS A 24 54.00 -8.31 52.62
CA LYS A 24 55.06 -8.32 51.60
C LYS A 24 56.43 -8.01 52.20
N SER A 25 56.56 -7.02 53.09
CA SER A 25 57.84 -6.67 53.73
C SER A 25 58.37 -7.74 54.68
N ILE A 26 57.48 -8.55 55.27
CA ILE A 26 57.84 -9.68 56.16
C ILE A 26 58.24 -10.93 55.34
N GLY A 27 58.15 -10.88 53.99
CA GLY A 27 58.53 -11.99 53.10
C GLY A 27 57.60 -13.19 53.15
N LYS A 28 56.38 -13.03 53.70
CA LYS A 28 55.38 -14.10 53.84
C LYS A 28 54.30 -14.08 52.76
N PHE A 29 54.36 -13.12 51.83
CA PHE A 29 53.40 -12.98 50.73
C PHE A 29 53.87 -13.75 49.49
N LYS A 30 53.06 -14.72 49.03
CA LYS A 30 53.24 -15.35 47.72
C LYS A 30 52.25 -14.73 46.74
N GLU A 31 52.77 -14.10 45.70
CA GLU A 31 51.94 -13.54 44.63
C GLU A 31 51.23 -14.64 43.84
N THR A 32 49.92 -14.49 43.69
CA THR A 32 49.10 -15.33 42.80
C THR A 32 48.72 -14.55 41.56
N LYS A 33 48.48 -15.26 40.46
CA LYS A 33 47.95 -14.66 39.24
C LYS A 33 46.43 -14.90 39.20
N ARG A 34 45.71 -13.88 38.77
CA ARG A 34 44.27 -13.99 38.56
C ARG A 34 44.02 -14.85 37.32
N THR A 35 42.98 -15.68 37.36
CA THR A 35 42.47 -16.34 36.15
C THR A 35 41.74 -15.32 35.29
N GLU A 36 42.13 -15.21 34.02
CA GLU A 36 41.46 -14.31 33.08
C GLU A 36 40.06 -14.83 32.73
N GLY A 37 39.12 -13.92 32.51
CA GLY A 37 37.75 -14.24 32.08
C GLY A 37 36.83 -14.86 33.14
N ILE A 38 37.31 -15.05 34.37
CA ILE A 38 36.50 -15.50 35.52
C ILE A 38 36.58 -14.47 36.66
N SER A 39 35.40 -14.02 37.05
CA SER A 39 35.17 -13.08 38.15
C SER A 39 33.79 -13.32 38.71
N THR A 40 33.59 -13.05 40.00
CA THR A 40 32.24 -12.96 40.58
C THR A 40 31.40 -11.94 39.80
N SER A 41 31.97 -10.80 39.42
CA SER A 41 31.29 -9.79 38.60
C SER A 41 30.92 -10.32 37.22
N ASP A 42 31.82 -11.06 36.56
CA ASP A 42 31.57 -11.63 35.24
C ASP A 42 30.43 -12.67 35.29
N LEU A 43 30.41 -13.49 36.34
CA LEU A 43 29.36 -14.47 36.55
C LEU A 43 28.00 -13.81 36.85
N ILE A 44 27.97 -12.80 37.73
CA ILE A 44 26.77 -12.02 38.03
C ILE A 44 26.25 -11.33 36.76
N MET A 45 27.12 -10.73 35.95
CA MET A 45 26.71 -10.07 34.71
C MET A 45 26.12 -11.04 33.68
N ARG A 46 26.59 -12.29 33.61
CA ARG A 46 25.97 -13.33 32.75
C ARG A 46 24.55 -13.67 33.21
N ILE A 47 24.38 -13.94 34.51
CA ILE A 47 23.06 -14.25 35.10
C ILE A 47 22.06 -13.09 34.89
N VAL A 48 22.50 -11.85 35.10
CA VAL A 48 21.64 -10.67 34.93
C VAL A 48 21.27 -10.43 33.45
N LYS A 49 22.18 -10.71 32.50
CA LYS A 49 21.86 -10.61 31.06
C LYS A 49 20.76 -11.60 30.68
N ASP A 50 20.89 -12.85 31.11
CA ASP A 50 19.93 -13.91 30.80
C ASP A 50 18.56 -13.67 31.48
N TYR A 51 18.53 -12.93 32.59
CA TYR A 51 17.28 -12.54 33.26
C TYR A 51 16.37 -11.69 32.36
N ASN A 52 16.93 -10.77 31.58
CA ASN A 52 16.12 -9.93 30.70
C ASN A 52 15.47 -10.77 29.58
N GLU A 53 16.21 -11.73 29.03
CA GLU A 53 15.67 -12.64 28.01
C GLU A 53 14.62 -13.58 28.59
N TYR A 54 14.83 -14.06 29.82
CA TYR A 54 13.83 -14.82 30.58
C TYR A 54 12.53 -14.04 30.75
N VAL A 55 12.59 -12.76 31.12
CA VAL A 55 11.39 -11.93 31.28
C VAL A 55 10.64 -11.81 29.96
N MET A 56 11.32 -11.46 28.86
CA MET A 56 10.67 -11.25 27.56
C MET A 56 10.02 -12.54 27.03
N ARG A 57 10.74 -13.68 27.06
CA ARG A 57 10.21 -14.96 26.59
C ARG A 57 8.97 -15.42 27.38
N ASN A 58 8.90 -15.12 28.67
CA ASN A 58 7.74 -15.48 29.49
C ASN A 58 6.57 -14.52 29.30
N LEU A 59 6.82 -13.23 29.06
CA LEU A 59 5.76 -12.29 28.66
C LEU A 59 5.14 -12.68 27.31
N ASP A 60 5.95 -13.10 26.34
CA ASP A 60 5.47 -13.61 25.04
C ASP A 60 4.61 -14.86 25.17
N ARG A 61 4.88 -15.70 26.18
CA ARG A 61 4.10 -16.90 26.51
C ARG A 61 2.82 -16.61 27.29
N GLY A 62 2.61 -15.36 27.73
CA GLY A 62 1.39 -14.93 28.42
C GLY A 62 1.48 -14.83 29.95
N TYR A 63 2.67 -14.98 30.54
CA TYR A 63 2.84 -14.75 31.98
C TYR A 63 2.66 -13.27 32.32
N SER A 64 2.09 -12.97 33.48
CA SER A 64 1.92 -11.58 33.91
C SER A 64 3.20 -11.04 34.57
N ARG A 65 3.46 -9.73 34.44
CA ARG A 65 4.63 -9.09 35.08
C ARG A 65 4.66 -9.25 36.61
N LYS A 66 3.48 -9.40 37.21
CA LYS A 66 3.33 -9.62 38.66
C LYS A 66 3.84 -11.01 39.05
N GLU A 67 3.57 -12.04 38.25
CA GLU A 67 4.10 -13.40 38.45
C GLU A 67 5.62 -13.46 38.27
N LEU A 68 6.17 -12.62 37.39
CA LEU A 68 7.62 -12.56 37.14
C LEU A 68 8.38 -11.65 38.12
N GLY A 69 7.69 -10.98 39.04
CA GLY A 69 8.31 -10.05 40.00
C GLY A 69 8.92 -8.80 39.36
N VAL A 70 8.49 -8.41 38.16
CA VAL A 70 9.06 -7.28 37.40
C VAL A 70 8.22 -6.02 37.59
N SER A 71 8.78 -5.00 38.25
CA SER A 71 8.12 -3.72 38.49
C SER A 71 8.20 -2.77 37.28
N TYR A 72 7.19 -1.89 37.13
CA TYR A 72 7.05 -0.95 36.00
C TYR A 72 8.22 0.04 35.84
N VAL A 73 8.96 0.31 36.93
CA VAL A 73 9.86 1.47 37.05
C VAL A 73 11.29 1.17 36.57
N LYS A 74 11.67 -0.09 36.38
CA LYS A 74 13.01 -0.46 35.85
C LYS A 74 13.16 -0.28 34.32
N ALA A 75 12.07 0.01 33.61
CA ALA A 75 12.10 0.16 32.15
C ALA A 75 12.61 1.54 31.67
N SER A 76 12.62 2.57 32.52
CA SER A 76 12.95 3.95 32.12
C SER A 76 14.44 4.33 32.25
N ASN A 77 15.21 3.68 33.12
CA ASN A 77 16.61 4.06 33.40
C ASN A 77 17.66 3.26 32.59
N LEU A 78 17.21 2.43 31.66
CA LEU A 78 18.03 1.50 30.89
C LEU A 78 18.14 2.02 29.45
N ASN A 79 18.81 3.17 29.28
CA ASN A 79 19.03 3.81 27.99
C ASN A 79 19.79 2.94 26.97
N HIS A 80 20.43 1.85 27.41
CA HIS A 80 21.05 0.85 26.52
C HIS A 80 20.09 -0.29 26.08
N PHE A 81 18.93 -0.45 26.72
CA PHE A 81 17.94 -1.51 26.45
C PHE A 81 16.72 -1.02 25.64
N LEU A 82 16.71 0.25 25.25
CA LEU A 82 15.66 0.85 24.41
C LEU A 82 15.38 0.10 23.09
N PRO A 83 16.35 -0.55 22.40
CA PRO A 83 16.03 -1.27 21.16
C PRO A 83 14.95 -2.35 21.33
N TYR A 84 14.88 -2.98 22.51
CA TYR A 84 14.00 -4.13 22.76
C TYR A 84 12.56 -3.74 23.14
N PHE A 85 12.38 -2.70 23.96
CA PHE A 85 11.03 -2.25 24.35
C PHE A 85 10.30 -1.54 23.19
N TYR A 86 11.03 -0.82 22.32
CA TYR A 86 10.48 -0.29 21.08
C TYR A 86 10.10 -1.40 20.08
N GLN A 87 10.78 -2.56 20.11
CA GLN A 87 10.46 -3.70 19.25
C GLN A 87 9.11 -4.33 19.57
N GLU A 88 8.78 -4.48 20.86
CA GLU A 88 7.53 -5.11 21.29
C GLU A 88 6.29 -4.29 20.88
N LYS A 89 6.37 -2.95 21.02
CA LYS A 89 5.32 -2.04 20.52
C LYS A 89 5.26 -2.00 18.99
N ARG A 90 6.42 -2.03 18.30
CA ARG A 90 6.47 -2.13 16.83
C ARG A 90 5.85 -3.43 16.33
N LEU A 91 6.02 -4.56 17.02
CA LEU A 91 5.45 -5.84 16.61
C LEU A 91 3.92 -5.85 16.69
N ARG A 92 3.30 -5.23 17.70
CA ARG A 92 1.83 -5.08 17.75
C ARG A 92 1.30 -4.19 16.64
N VAL A 93 1.93 -3.04 16.41
CA VAL A 93 1.54 -2.11 15.34
C VAL A 93 1.73 -2.76 13.97
N ASN A 94 2.83 -3.48 13.75
CA ASN A 94 3.09 -4.19 12.49
C ASN A 94 2.08 -5.31 12.23
N ARG A 95 1.61 -6.05 13.25
CA ARG A 95 0.53 -7.03 13.07
C ARG A 95 -0.79 -6.36 12.65
N GLY A 96 -1.13 -5.21 13.26
CA GLY A 96 -2.31 -4.43 12.87
C GLY A 96 -2.21 -3.89 11.44
N LEU A 97 -1.05 -3.33 11.08
CA LEU A 97 -0.78 -2.81 9.74
C LEU A 97 -0.77 -3.89 8.65
N LYS A 98 -0.27 -5.10 8.96
CA LYS A 98 -0.33 -6.23 8.02
C LYS A 98 -1.76 -6.65 7.74
N LYS A 99 -2.60 -6.80 8.76
CA LYS A 99 -4.03 -7.11 8.61
C LYS A 99 -4.77 -6.04 7.80
N LEU A 100 -4.48 -4.77 8.06
CA LEU A 100 -5.06 -3.66 7.30
C LEU A 100 -4.64 -3.72 5.83
N ARG A 101 -3.35 -3.99 5.56
CA ARG A 101 -2.83 -4.15 4.19
C ARG A 101 -3.50 -5.32 3.47
N GLU A 102 -3.66 -6.45 4.14
CA GLU A 102 -4.36 -7.63 3.60
C GLU A 102 -5.83 -7.32 3.27
N GLU A 103 -6.54 -6.61 4.15
CA GLU A 103 -7.93 -6.23 3.90
C GLU A 103 -8.05 -5.21 2.76
N VAL A 104 -7.15 -4.22 2.68
CA VAL A 104 -7.08 -3.26 1.57
C VAL A 104 -6.80 -3.97 0.24
N GLN A 105 -5.87 -4.93 0.21
CA GLN A 105 -5.57 -5.74 -0.97
C GLN A 105 -6.81 -6.50 -1.45
N LYS A 106 -7.52 -7.16 -0.53
CA LYS A 106 -8.76 -7.89 -0.83
C LYS A 106 -9.87 -6.98 -1.37
N GLN A 107 -9.96 -5.75 -0.86
CA GLN A 107 -10.91 -4.75 -1.38
C GLN A 107 -10.50 -4.27 -2.77
N GLN A 108 -9.21 -4.06 -3.03
CA GLN A 108 -8.71 -3.70 -4.36
C GLN A 108 -9.02 -4.78 -5.40
N GLU A 109 -8.83 -6.06 -5.06
CA GLU A 109 -9.16 -7.18 -5.96
C GLU A 109 -10.66 -7.23 -6.30
N LYS A 110 -11.53 -7.00 -5.30
CA LYS A 110 -12.98 -6.90 -5.51
C LYS A 110 -13.34 -5.73 -6.42
N ILE A 111 -12.77 -4.56 -6.19
CA ILE A 111 -12.99 -3.37 -7.01
C ILE A 111 -12.53 -3.62 -8.45
N GLN A 112 -11.35 -4.23 -8.64
CA GLN A 112 -10.85 -4.56 -9.98
C GLN A 112 -11.77 -5.54 -10.71
N THR A 113 -12.34 -6.50 -9.99
CA THR A 113 -13.32 -7.46 -10.55
C THR A 113 -14.60 -6.76 -10.97
N VAL A 114 -15.16 -5.90 -10.10
CA VAL A 114 -16.36 -5.10 -10.42
C VAL A 114 -16.10 -4.14 -11.59
N ALA A 115 -14.93 -3.50 -11.64
CA ALA A 115 -14.54 -2.63 -12.75
C ALA A 115 -14.44 -3.40 -14.07
N LYS A 116 -13.83 -4.60 -14.08
CA LYS A 116 -13.81 -5.48 -15.24
C LYS A 116 -15.21 -5.91 -15.67
N THR A 117 -16.08 -6.28 -14.73
CA THR A 117 -17.48 -6.63 -15.02
C THR A 117 -18.28 -5.45 -15.56
N ALA A 118 -18.09 -4.23 -15.03
CA ALA A 118 -18.73 -3.02 -15.51
C ALA A 118 -18.21 -2.61 -16.91
N GLY A 119 -16.91 -2.75 -17.16
CA GLY A 119 -16.32 -2.61 -18.49
C GLY A 119 -16.90 -3.63 -19.48
N MET A 120 -17.04 -4.89 -19.07
CA MET A 120 -17.69 -5.93 -19.87
C MET A 120 -19.15 -5.57 -20.18
N ARG A 121 -19.90 -5.06 -19.19
CA ARG A 121 -21.27 -4.58 -19.43
C ARG A 121 -21.31 -3.40 -20.39
N ARG A 122 -20.36 -2.46 -20.31
CA ARG A 122 -20.26 -1.32 -21.24
C ARG A 122 -20.03 -1.81 -22.67
N ASN A 123 -19.14 -2.78 -22.88
CA ASN A 123 -18.90 -3.36 -24.21
C ASN A 123 -20.16 -4.04 -24.77
N ILE A 124 -20.91 -4.77 -23.94
CA ILE A 124 -22.17 -5.41 -24.36
C ILE A 124 -23.22 -4.37 -24.81
N TRP A 125 -23.31 -3.22 -24.15
CA TRP A 125 -24.23 -2.15 -24.56
C TRP A 125 -23.79 -1.46 -25.85
N VAL A 126 -22.49 -1.20 -26.00
CA VAL A 126 -21.93 -0.59 -27.20
C VAL A 126 -22.05 -1.53 -28.40
N GLU A 127 -21.73 -2.81 -28.24
CA GLU A 127 -21.84 -3.84 -29.29
C GLU A 127 -23.29 -4.17 -29.68
N ASN A 128 -24.25 -4.03 -28.75
CA ASN A 128 -25.67 -4.23 -29.08
C ASN A 128 -26.40 -2.94 -29.46
N ALA A 129 -25.76 -1.77 -29.37
CA ALA A 129 -26.39 -0.49 -29.73
C ALA A 129 -26.77 -0.50 -31.20
N ASP A 130 -25.85 -0.91 -32.09
CA ASP A 130 -26.09 -0.97 -33.52
C ASP A 130 -27.24 -1.93 -33.87
N ARG A 131 -27.35 -3.06 -33.19
CA ARG A 131 -28.46 -4.01 -33.39
C ARG A 131 -29.81 -3.44 -32.93
N LEU A 132 -29.82 -2.70 -31.82
CA LEU A 132 -31.03 -2.06 -31.31
C LEU A 132 -31.46 -0.89 -32.20
N VAL A 133 -30.51 -0.10 -32.70
CA VAL A 133 -30.76 0.99 -33.64
C VAL A 133 -31.25 0.43 -34.98
N ALA A 134 -30.61 -0.62 -35.50
CA ALA A 134 -31.05 -1.28 -36.74
C ALA A 134 -32.48 -1.82 -36.64
N GLY A 135 -32.81 -2.55 -35.57
CA GLY A 135 -34.17 -3.07 -35.38
C GLY A 135 -35.22 -1.96 -35.16
N PHE A 136 -34.83 -0.83 -34.55
CA PHE A 136 -35.70 0.34 -34.45
C PHE A 136 -35.93 0.99 -35.82
N LEU A 137 -34.89 1.18 -36.62
CA LEU A 137 -34.97 1.78 -37.95
C LEU A 137 -35.83 0.92 -38.89
N GLU A 138 -35.66 -0.40 -38.87
CA GLU A 138 -36.50 -1.33 -39.64
C GLU A 138 -37.99 -1.17 -39.30
N MET A 139 -38.33 -1.17 -38.01
CA MET A 139 -39.71 -0.96 -37.56
C MET A 139 -40.24 0.45 -37.87
N PHE A 140 -39.38 1.46 -37.84
CA PHE A 140 -39.74 2.84 -38.14
C PHE A 140 -39.97 3.07 -39.63
N GLU A 141 -39.11 2.54 -40.49
CA GLU A 141 -39.22 2.58 -41.94
C GLU A 141 -40.47 1.84 -42.40
N GLU A 142 -40.73 0.63 -41.89
CA GLU A 142 -41.98 -0.07 -42.15
C GLU A 142 -43.21 0.76 -41.76
N GLY A 143 -43.16 1.45 -40.62
CA GLY A 143 -44.23 2.34 -40.16
C GLY A 143 -44.42 3.54 -41.08
N CYS A 144 -43.33 4.17 -41.50
CA CYS A 144 -43.31 5.28 -42.45
C CYS A 144 -43.82 4.86 -43.83
N HIS A 145 -43.46 3.67 -44.31
CA HIS A 145 -43.97 3.13 -45.57
C HIS A 145 -45.47 2.84 -45.49
N LYS A 146 -45.95 2.20 -44.42
CA LYS A 146 -47.40 1.95 -44.22
C LYS A 146 -48.20 3.25 -44.13
N MET A 147 -47.65 4.28 -43.50
CA MET A 147 -48.27 5.60 -43.43
C MET A 147 -48.19 6.34 -44.77
N GLY A 148 -47.05 6.24 -45.47
CA GLY A 148 -46.82 6.83 -46.78
C GLY A 148 -47.73 6.23 -47.86
N THR A 149 -47.96 4.92 -47.84
CA THR A 149 -48.93 4.24 -48.72
C THR A 149 -50.35 4.68 -48.40
N ALA A 150 -50.76 4.70 -47.13
CA ALA A 150 -52.09 5.15 -46.75
C ALA A 150 -52.37 6.62 -47.14
N ILE A 151 -51.38 7.50 -47.02
CA ILE A 151 -51.49 8.90 -47.47
C ILE A 151 -51.60 8.96 -49.00
N ARG A 152 -50.76 8.20 -49.72
CA ARG A 152 -50.77 8.12 -51.18
C ARG A 152 -52.11 7.61 -51.72
N ASP A 153 -52.62 6.53 -51.16
CA ASP A 153 -53.89 5.91 -51.53
C ASP A 153 -55.05 6.89 -51.30
N ARG A 154 -55.04 7.61 -50.18
CA ARG A 154 -56.06 8.62 -49.87
C ARG A 154 -56.01 9.81 -50.83
N ILE A 155 -54.81 10.27 -51.22
CA ILE A 155 -54.65 11.33 -52.23
C ILE A 155 -55.12 10.82 -53.61
N GLN A 156 -54.76 9.59 -53.97
CA GLN A 156 -55.12 8.95 -55.24
C GLN A 156 -56.64 8.74 -55.37
N GLU A 157 -57.31 8.27 -54.32
CA GLU A 157 -58.78 8.14 -54.28
C GLU A 157 -59.48 9.50 -54.40
N GLN A 158 -58.95 10.55 -53.75
CA GLN A 158 -59.50 11.90 -53.89
C GLN A 158 -59.31 12.48 -55.30
N LEU A 159 -58.22 12.14 -55.99
CA LEU A 159 -57.98 12.52 -57.37
C LEU A 159 -58.90 11.74 -58.34
N MET A 160 -59.10 10.43 -58.10
CA MET A 160 -60.01 9.57 -58.87
C MET A 160 -61.48 10.00 -58.71
N ALA A 161 -61.91 10.36 -57.50
CA ALA A 161 -63.28 10.81 -57.20
C ALA A 161 -63.60 12.22 -57.73
N LYS A 162 -62.58 13.06 -57.95
CA LYS A 162 -62.73 14.41 -58.53
C LYS A 162 -62.73 14.42 -60.06
N GLY A 163 -62.62 13.25 -60.70
CA GLY A 163 -62.89 13.08 -62.13
C GLY A 163 -62.09 14.02 -63.03
N ASN A 164 -60.76 13.89 -63.08
CA ASN A 164 -60.00 14.36 -64.26
C ASN A 164 -58.62 13.69 -64.43
N ILE A 165 -58.52 12.93 -65.54
CA ILE A 165 -57.36 12.66 -66.42
C ILE A 165 -56.14 11.89 -65.86
N LYS A 166 -56.17 10.56 -66.08
CA LYS A 166 -55.24 9.77 -66.91
C LYS A 166 -53.75 10.15 -66.88
N GLY A 167 -52.95 9.36 -66.15
CA GLY A 167 -51.55 9.10 -66.47
C GLY A 167 -50.56 9.37 -65.33
N LEU A 168 -50.35 8.39 -64.46
CA LEU A 168 -49.02 7.98 -63.97
C LEU A 168 -49.21 6.67 -63.18
N LEU A 169 -48.90 5.52 -63.79
CA LEU A 169 -48.42 4.40 -62.99
C LEU A 169 -47.04 4.85 -62.53
N CYS A 170 -46.83 5.06 -61.24
CA CYS A 170 -45.46 5.16 -60.72
C CYS A 170 -44.88 3.75 -60.77
N GLU A 171 -44.00 3.53 -61.75
CA GLU A 171 -43.10 2.38 -61.79
C GLU A 171 -42.24 2.36 -60.52
N HIS A 172 -41.90 1.15 -60.07
CA HIS A 172 -40.86 0.91 -59.07
C HIS A 172 -39.53 1.33 -59.69
N ASP A 173 -38.95 2.42 -59.21
CA ASP A 173 -37.52 2.67 -59.33
C ASP A 173 -36.95 2.66 -57.91
N ASP A 174 -36.40 1.51 -57.55
CA ASP A 174 -35.50 1.33 -56.42
C ASP A 174 -34.18 2.04 -56.78
N ASP A 175 -34.12 3.35 -56.57
CA ASP A 175 -32.87 4.11 -56.73
C ASP A 175 -32.02 3.95 -55.45
N ASP A 176 -31.15 2.94 -55.47
CA ASP A 176 -29.95 2.82 -54.63
C ASP A 176 -29.07 4.08 -54.79
N ALA A 177 -29.27 5.07 -53.93
CA ALA A 177 -28.41 6.25 -53.84
C ALA A 177 -27.20 5.96 -52.95
N ASP A 178 -26.15 5.40 -53.57
CA ASP A 178 -24.86 5.11 -52.95
C ASP A 178 -24.08 6.42 -52.68
N TYR A 179 -24.18 6.96 -51.45
CA TYR A 179 -23.46 8.17 -51.04
C TYR A 179 -22.05 7.81 -50.53
N TYR A 180 -21.05 7.93 -51.41
CA TYR A 180 -19.63 7.88 -51.04
C TYR A 180 -19.24 9.12 -50.22
N TYR A 181 -18.92 8.95 -48.93
CA TYR A 181 -18.25 9.98 -48.12
C TYR A 181 -16.74 9.87 -48.36
N ASP A 182 -16.17 10.87 -49.04
CA ASP A 182 -14.72 11.07 -49.19
C ASP A 182 -14.16 11.72 -47.92
N ASP A 183 -13.56 10.92 -47.04
CA ASP A 183 -12.86 11.38 -45.84
C ASP A 183 -11.40 11.70 -46.18
N SER A 184 -11.20 12.85 -46.82
CA SER A 184 -9.88 13.48 -46.88
C SER A 184 -9.76 14.50 -45.75
N THR A 185 -9.57 14.01 -44.52
CA THR A 185 -9.15 14.84 -43.39
C THR A 185 -7.62 14.77 -43.27
N ASP A 186 -6.95 15.78 -43.81
CA ASP A 186 -5.50 15.99 -43.74
C ASP A 186 -5.09 16.19 -42.26
N GLU A 187 -4.39 15.21 -41.66
CA GLU A 187 -3.79 15.32 -40.33
C GLU A 187 -2.51 16.18 -40.42
N GLU A 188 -2.59 17.46 -40.05
CA GLU A 188 -1.40 18.28 -39.78
C GLU A 188 -0.70 17.81 -38.49
N TYR A 189 0.45 17.14 -38.66
CA TYR A 189 1.41 16.89 -37.59
C TYR A 189 2.12 18.20 -37.22
N TYR A 190 1.97 18.66 -35.97
CA TYR A 190 2.88 19.66 -35.39
C TYR A 190 4.09 18.93 -34.79
N GLU A 191 5.25 19.16 -35.39
CA GLU A 191 6.58 18.85 -34.84
C GLU A 191 6.82 19.69 -33.58
N ASP A 192 7.11 19.05 -32.45
CA ASP A 192 7.62 19.72 -31.25
C ASP A 192 9.14 19.49 -31.19
N GLU A 193 9.89 20.45 -31.74
CA GLU A 193 11.34 20.54 -31.59
C GLU A 193 11.71 21.07 -30.20
N GLU A 194 12.54 20.27 -29.52
CA GLU A 194 13.55 20.58 -28.49
C GLU A 194 13.29 21.65 -27.42
N LYS A 195 13.62 21.27 -26.17
CA LYS A 195 14.65 22.02 -25.43
C LYS A 195 15.31 21.21 -24.33
N ASP A 196 16.59 20.94 -24.55
CA ASP A 196 17.60 20.75 -23.52
C ASP A 196 17.60 21.93 -22.55
N GLU A 197 17.60 21.65 -21.24
CA GLU A 197 18.19 22.57 -20.25
C GLU A 197 18.64 21.81 -18.99
N LYS A 198 19.97 21.57 -18.96
CA LYS A 198 20.93 21.60 -17.84
C LYS A 198 20.60 21.00 -16.47
#